data_AF-A0A960WQX6-F1
#
_entry.id   AF-A0A960WQX6-F1
#
_cell.length_a   1.000
_cell.length_b   1.000
_cell.length_c   1.000
_cell.angle_alpha   90.00
_cell.angle_beta   90.00
_cell.angle_gamma   90.00
#
_symmetry.space_group_name_H-M   'P 1'
#
loop_
_entity.id
_entity.type
_entity.pdbx_description
1 polymer ?
#
loop_
_entity_poly.entity_id
_entity_poly.type
_entity_poly.pdbx_seq_one_letter_code
_entity_poly.pdbx_strand_id
1 'polypeptide(L)' 'MLRILFLGDIVGEPGRKAVISRLASIREAESIDFVIANGENAAAGRGITP' A
#
# COMPACT_ATOMS: atom_id res chain seq x y z
N MET A 1 -3.13 -4.18 -21.42
CA MET A 1 -2.14 -5.05 -20.76
C MET A 1 -2.27 -4.80 -19.27
N LEU A 2 -2.31 -5.85 -18.44
CA LEU A 2 -2.55 -5.71 -17.00
C LEU A 2 -1.34 -5.03 -16.32
N ARG A 3 -1.58 -3.97 -15.54
CA ARG A 3 -0.58 -3.26 -14.75
C ARG A 3 -0.80 -3.55 -13.26
N ILE A 4 0.22 -4.12 -12.62
CA ILE A 4 0.19 -4.46 -11.19
C ILE A 4 1.18 -3.56 -10.44
N LEU A 5 0.74 -2.94 -9.35
CA LEU A 5 1.60 -2.23 -8.40
C LEU A 5 1.86 -3.11 -7.18
N PHE A 6 3.13 -3.37 -6.89
CA PHE A 6 3.55 -4.05 -5.67
C PHE A 6 4.12 -3.02 -4.68
N LEU A 7 3.49 -2.90 -3.52
CA LEU A 7 3.99 -2.11 -2.40
C LEU A 7 4.80 -3.01 -1.47
N GLY A 8 6.00 -2.54 -1.12
CA GLY A 8 6.78 -3.12 -0.04
C GLY A 8 6.06 -3.02 1.31
N ASP A 9 6.78 -3.37 2.36
CA ASP A 9 6.20 -3.47 3.70
C ASP A 9 5.66 -2.12 4.21
N ILE A 10 4.40 -2.13 4.63
CA ILE A 10 3.71 -0.99 5.24
C ILE A 10 4.01 -1.00 6.73
N VAL A 11 4.90 -0.11 7.17
CA VAL A 11 5.35 -0.06 8.57
C VAL A 11 4.57 0.99 9.37
N GLY A 12 3.77 0.52 10.33
CA GLY A 12 3.10 1.34 11.34
C GLY A 12 2.20 2.45 10.79
N GLU A 13 1.89 3.43 11.64
CA GLU A 13 1.06 4.58 11.25
C GLU A 13 1.64 5.40 10.09
N PRO A 14 2.96 5.70 10.02
CA PRO A 14 3.52 6.47 8.92
C PRO A 14 3.33 5.77 7.57
N GLY A 15 3.58 4.45 7.50
CA GLY A 15 3.37 3.66 6.30
C GLY A 15 1.90 3.68 5.86
N ARG A 16 0.97 3.42 6.79
CA ARG A 16 -0.47 3.46 6.48
C ARG A 16 -0.91 4.83 5.95
N LYS A 17 -0.47 5.92 6.57
CA LYS A 17 -0.77 7.30 6.11
C LYS A 17 -0.19 7.58 4.72
N ALA A 18 1.03 7.14 4.44
CA ALA A 18 1.64 7.32 3.12
C ALA A 18 0.84 6.61 2.03
N VAL A 19 0.38 5.37 2.30
CA VAL A 19 -0.46 4.61 1.36
C VAL A 19 -1.82 5.28 1.15
N ILE A 20 -2.54 5.61 2.23
CA ILE A 20 -3.87 6.23 2.16
C ILE A 20 -3.84 7.56 1.39
N SER A 21 -2.80 8.37 1.59
CA SER A 21 -2.70 9.70 0.97
C SER A 21 -2.27 9.70 -0.50
N ARG A 22 -1.63 8.63 -1.00
CA ARG A 22 -1.00 8.63 -2.34
C ARG A 22 -1.49 7.53 -3.28
N LEU A 23 -2.00 6.41 -2.77
CA LEU A 23 -2.28 5.25 -3.61
C LEU A 23 -3.32 5.56 -4.69
N ALA A 24 -4.36 6.33 -4.37
CA ALA A 24 -5.42 6.67 -5.32
C ALA A 24 -4.87 7.44 -6.53
N SER A 25 -4.03 8.45 -6.30
CA SER A 25 -3.45 9.27 -7.38
C SER A 25 -2.42 8.49 -8.20
N ILE A 26 -1.59 7.66 -7.56
CA ILE A 26 -0.66 6.78 -8.26
C ILE A 26 -1.42 5.78 -9.15
N ARG A 27 -2.49 5.17 -8.62
CA ARG A 27 -3.31 4.22 -9.38
C ARG A 27 -3.89 4.84 -10.64
N GLU A 28 -4.38 6.07 -10.55
CA GLU A 28 -4.95 6.80 -11.69
C GLU A 28 -3.88 7.23 -12.69
N ALA A 29 -2.82 7.90 -12.22
CA ALA A 29 -1.73 8.39 -13.07
C ALA A 29 -1.02 7.25 -13.84
N GLU A 30 -0.88 6.09 -13.19
CA GLU A 30 -0.20 4.94 -13.75
C GLU A 30 -1.18 3.87 -14.26
N SER A 31 -2.48 4.15 -14.39
CA SER A 31 -3.47 3.18 -14.91
C SER A 31 -3.30 1.77 -14.31
N ILE A 32 -3.15 1.68 -12.98
CA ILE A 32 -2.90 0.42 -12.28
C ILE A 32 -4.21 -0.34 -12.11
N ASP A 33 -4.21 -1.59 -12.56
CA ASP A 33 -5.38 -2.48 -12.51
C ASP A 33 -5.48 -3.25 -11.18
N PHE A 34 -4.35 -3.57 -10.57
CA PHE A 34 -4.29 -4.34 -9.33
C PHE A 34 -3.14 -3.89 -8.41
N VAL A 35 -3.39 -3.89 -7.10
CA VAL A 35 -2.40 -3.49 -6.09
C VAL A 35 -2.20 -4.63 -5.09
N ILE A 36 -0.95 -5.00 -4.86
CA ILE A 36 -0.53 -5.92 -3.80
C ILE A 36 0.29 -5.14 -2.80
N ALA A 37 0.06 -5.34 -1.51
CA ALA A 37 0.84 -4.68 -0.46
C ALA A 37 1.21 -5.67 0.64
N ASN A 38 2.47 -5.64 1.09
CA ASN A 38 2.88 -6.35 2.29
C ASN A 38 2.46 -5.54 3.53
N GLY A 39 1.65 -6.13 4.40
CA GLY A 39 1.14 -5.52 5.62
C GLY A 39 1.71 -6.13 6.90
N GLU A 40 2.80 -6.90 6.84
CA GLU A 40 3.31 -7.64 7.99
C GLU A 40 3.74 -6.75 9.16
N ASN A 41 4.03 -5.45 8.93
CA ASN A 41 4.36 -4.49 9.98
C ASN A 41 3.34 -3.35 10.10
N ALA A 42 2.13 -3.53 9.56
CA ALA A 42 1.10 -2.50 9.50
C ALA A 42 0.59 -2.07 10.87
N ALA A 43 0.47 -2.98 11.84
CA ALA A 43 -0.01 -2.68 13.18
C ALA A 43 1.15 -2.30 14.13
N ALA A 44 1.39 -0.99 14.31
CA ALA A 44 2.43 -0.47 15.21
C ALA A 44 3.83 -1.10 15.03
N GLY A 45 4.17 -1.53 13.81
CA GLY A 45 5.47 -2.11 13.47
C GLY A 45 5.55 -3.64 13.54
N ARG A 46 4.46 -4.36 13.86
CA ARG A 46 4.39 -5.82 13.75
C ARG A 46 2.95 -6.35 13.66
N GLY A 47 2.70 -7.22 12.69
CA GLY A 47 1.41 -7.79 12.38
C GLY A 47 0.45 -6.84 11.66
N ILE A 48 -0.80 -7.27 11.56
CA ILE A 48 -1.93 -6.52 11.00
C ILE A 48 -3.12 -6.67 11.95
N THR A 49 -3.93 -5.63 12.10
CA THR A 49 -5.19 -5.65 12.88
C THR A 49 -6.39 -5.67 11.94
N PRO A 50 -7.51 -6.33 12.31
CA PRO A 50 -8.78 -6.23 11.59
C PRO A 50 -9.31 -4.80 11.44
#